data_AF-A0A6B2G4D1-F1
#
_entry.id   AF-A0A6B2G4D1-F1
#
_cell.length_a   1.000
_cell.length_b   1.000
_cell.length_c   1.000
_cell.angle_alpha   90.00
_cell.angle_beta   90.00
_cell.angle_gamma   90.00
#
_symmetry.space_group_name_H-M   'P 1'
#
loop_
_entity.id
_entity.type
_entity.pdbx_description
1 polymer ?
#
loop_
_entity_poly.entity_id
_entity_poly.type
_entity_poly.pdbx_seq_one_letter_code
_entity_poly.pdbx_strand_id
1 'polypeptide(L)'
;IEDAYTKNFPNIQKNLNVAVQNETSISCIGKPVQDWENLLAIILKNTSHASYLLGMNDSSTVSGRATIFDEDQIKSCSEQMTKAFSTIPTSLRDAKQTDIDAFTRECLKASSCLISSCKESVDALNGHPTLQKEILDIASNLTSKTKESISNLKTYNLCKNDTELEKLIQTNKELFLSEIVKLHLFMESPALECIPARIADRGRLLQDPVIIEGKNVINSMVEALANFCSLVQQMDDHTRVDAVEKIELNKKSIESLIEVLKSQAPGEVELSEIIARLEENHSYIDKISQQVLSGIINISSVNSKEYESRFKLAITKIIEVLNEIASLPTSKLHLKSEKLKILVEIVEGIPDIISGLALSYGSIDQEEKSELFTQLTALNDSFIQCANSSRIIPQKIQNKKPVTFKEAI
;
A
#
# COMPACT_ATOMS: atom_id res chain seq x y z
N ILE A 1 -5.44 6.32 -4.01
CA ILE A 1 -6.44 7.28 -3.47
C ILE A 1 -6.50 8.52 -4.34
N GLU A 2 -5.38 9.24 -4.52
CA GLU A 2 -5.30 10.45 -5.35
C GLU A 2 -5.84 10.26 -6.78
N ASP A 3 -5.52 9.14 -7.45
CA ASP A 3 -6.10 8.81 -8.76
C ASP A 3 -7.63 8.66 -8.77
N ALA A 4 -8.16 7.93 -7.78
CA ALA A 4 -9.60 7.69 -7.66
C ALA A 4 -10.34 8.99 -7.32
N TYR A 5 -9.76 9.81 -6.45
CA TYR A 5 -10.25 11.14 -6.11
C TYR A 5 -10.25 12.05 -7.35
N THR A 6 -9.10 12.20 -8.03
CA THR A 6 -8.96 13.12 -9.17
C THR A 6 -9.85 12.75 -10.36
N LYS A 7 -10.03 11.46 -10.62
CA LYS A 7 -10.84 10.97 -11.77
C LYS A 7 -12.33 10.93 -11.47
N ASN A 8 -12.73 10.50 -10.27
CA ASN A 8 -14.12 10.17 -9.97
C ASN A 8 -14.83 11.29 -9.19
N PHE A 9 -14.16 11.91 -8.22
CA PHE A 9 -14.80 12.87 -7.31
C PHE A 9 -15.39 14.11 -8.03
N PRO A 10 -14.72 14.75 -9.01
CA PRO A 10 -15.30 15.89 -9.72
C PRO A 10 -16.60 15.56 -10.45
N ASN A 11 -16.68 14.36 -11.05
CA ASN A 11 -17.87 13.90 -11.75
C ASN A 11 -19.00 13.58 -10.78
N ILE A 12 -18.68 12.92 -9.66
CA ILE A 12 -19.62 12.62 -8.59
C ILE A 12 -20.19 13.91 -8.00
N GLN A 13 -19.33 14.86 -7.64
CA GLN A 13 -19.71 16.17 -7.11
C GLN A 13 -20.60 16.94 -8.09
N LYS A 14 -20.22 16.98 -9.38
CA LYS A 14 -21.03 17.63 -10.41
C LYS A 14 -22.41 17.00 -10.51
N ASN A 15 -22.49 15.67 -10.55
CA ASN A 15 -23.76 14.97 -10.69
C ASN A 15 -24.65 15.14 -9.46
N LEU A 16 -24.06 15.16 -8.26
CA LEU A 16 -24.81 15.44 -7.02
C LEU A 16 -25.28 16.88 -6.95
N ASN A 17 -24.46 17.85 -7.32
CA ASN A 17 -24.88 19.26 -7.38
C ASN A 17 -26.04 19.46 -8.37
N VAL A 18 -25.99 18.80 -9.54
CA VAL A 18 -27.07 18.81 -10.52
C VAL A 18 -28.33 18.14 -9.96
N ALA A 19 -28.19 17.05 -9.19
CA ALA A 19 -29.30 16.36 -8.56
C ALA A 19 -29.94 17.18 -7.43
N VAL A 20 -29.16 17.93 -6.67
CA VAL A 20 -29.64 18.86 -5.61
C VAL A 20 -30.41 20.04 -6.22
N GLN A 21 -30.00 20.51 -7.40
CA GLN A 21 -30.62 21.66 -8.07
C GLN A 21 -31.87 21.32 -8.89
N ASN A 22 -32.05 20.06 -9.32
CA ASN A 22 -33.18 19.67 -10.17
C ASN A 22 -34.28 18.97 -9.35
N GLU A 23 -35.48 19.56 -9.34
CA GLU A 23 -36.62 19.14 -8.50
C GLU A 23 -37.25 17.78 -8.84
N THR A 24 -36.88 17.13 -9.95
CA THR A 24 -37.83 16.24 -10.64
C THR A 24 -37.48 14.76 -10.73
N SER A 25 -36.44 14.22 -10.10
CA SER A 25 -36.32 12.74 -10.04
C SER A 25 -35.33 12.18 -9.02
N ILE A 26 -35.87 11.43 -8.06
CA ILE A 26 -35.14 10.50 -7.18
C ILE A 26 -34.27 9.51 -8.00
N SER A 27 -34.66 9.20 -9.23
CA SER A 27 -33.90 8.35 -10.15
C SER A 27 -32.54 8.95 -10.57
N CYS A 28 -32.36 10.27 -10.46
CA CYS A 28 -31.10 10.94 -10.76
C CYS A 28 -30.08 10.86 -9.61
N ILE A 29 -30.50 10.51 -8.39
CA ILE A 29 -29.65 10.45 -7.19
C ILE A 29 -29.00 9.07 -7.02
N GLY A 30 -29.66 8.00 -7.47
CA GLY A 30 -29.19 6.63 -7.23
C GLY A 30 -27.80 6.33 -7.78
N LYS A 31 -27.51 6.78 -9.02
CA LYS A 31 -26.20 6.53 -9.64
C LYS A 31 -25.05 7.32 -8.99
N PRO A 32 -25.19 8.64 -8.74
CA PRO A 32 -24.17 9.38 -7.99
C PRO A 32 -23.92 8.84 -6.58
N VAL A 33 -24.95 8.36 -5.88
CA VAL A 33 -24.80 7.70 -4.56
C VAL A 33 -24.01 6.39 -4.68
N GLN A 34 -24.28 5.58 -5.70
CA GLN A 34 -23.53 4.35 -5.95
C GLN A 34 -22.05 4.64 -6.31
N ASP A 35 -21.79 5.68 -7.09
CA ASP A 35 -20.42 6.11 -7.38
C ASP A 35 -19.69 6.63 -6.11
N TRP A 36 -20.43 7.29 -5.21
CA TRP A 36 -19.93 7.72 -3.90
C TRP A 36 -19.60 6.55 -2.98
N GLU A 37 -20.45 5.53 -2.93
CA GLU A 37 -20.22 4.27 -2.20
C GLU A 37 -18.95 3.57 -2.71
N ASN A 38 -18.79 3.46 -4.03
CA ASN A 38 -17.59 2.88 -4.63
C ASN A 38 -16.33 3.67 -4.26
N LEU A 39 -16.40 5.01 -4.27
CA LEU A 39 -15.28 5.84 -3.84
C LEU A 39 -14.95 5.64 -2.36
N LEU A 40 -15.95 5.57 -1.48
CA LEU A 40 -15.77 5.30 -0.06
C LEU A 40 -15.09 3.94 0.17
N ALA A 41 -15.51 2.89 -0.54
CA ALA A 41 -14.90 1.57 -0.46
C ALA A 41 -13.42 1.59 -0.89
N ILE A 42 -13.09 2.33 -1.96
CA ILE A 42 -11.71 2.50 -2.42
C ILE A 42 -10.86 3.26 -1.39
N ILE A 43 -11.40 4.32 -0.79
CA ILE A 43 -10.70 5.11 0.23
C ILE A 43 -10.45 4.24 1.46
N LEU A 44 -11.48 3.56 1.98
CA LEU A 44 -11.38 2.69 3.14
C LEU A 44 -10.34 1.59 2.92
N LYS A 45 -10.43 0.85 1.80
CA LYS A 45 -9.49 -0.24 1.49
C LYS A 45 -8.05 0.25 1.47
N ASN A 46 -7.79 1.35 0.76
CA ASN A 46 -6.44 1.87 0.60
C ASN A 46 -5.89 2.51 1.88
N THR A 47 -6.74 3.15 2.68
CA THR A 47 -6.34 3.78 3.95
C THR A 47 -6.02 2.73 5.00
N SER A 48 -6.84 1.67 5.09
CA SER A 48 -6.56 0.50 5.93
C SER A 48 -5.28 -0.21 5.50
N HIS A 49 -5.04 -0.33 4.19
CA HIS A 49 -3.81 -0.93 3.69
C HIS A 49 -2.58 -0.06 3.99
N ALA A 50 -2.67 1.26 3.78
CA ALA A 50 -1.58 2.19 4.08
C ALA A 50 -1.24 2.19 5.57
N SER A 51 -2.25 2.31 6.45
CA SER A 51 -2.04 2.22 7.89
C SER A 51 -1.40 0.88 8.30
N TYR A 52 -1.84 -0.25 7.74
CA TYR A 52 -1.20 -1.54 7.97
C TYR A 52 0.31 -1.51 7.61
N LEU A 53 0.66 -1.00 6.42
CA LEU A 53 2.06 -0.90 5.99
C LEU A 53 2.90 0.00 6.91
N LEU A 54 2.33 1.09 7.42
CA LEU A 54 3.02 1.97 8.37
C LEU A 54 3.32 1.26 9.70
N GLY A 55 2.36 0.51 10.24
CA GLY A 55 2.58 -0.26 11.46
C GLY A 55 3.60 -1.39 11.27
N MET A 56 3.63 -1.98 10.08
CA MET A 56 4.62 -2.99 9.68
C MET A 56 6.02 -2.44 9.45
N ASN A 57 6.18 -1.12 9.24
CA ASN A 57 7.48 -0.50 9.03
C ASN A 57 8.34 -0.50 10.30
N ASP A 58 7.72 -0.62 11.48
CA ASP A 58 8.47 -0.70 12.73
C ASP A 58 9.19 -2.04 12.88
N SER A 59 10.47 -2.01 13.21
CA SER A 59 11.33 -3.20 13.30
C SER A 59 10.96 -4.15 14.44
N SER A 60 10.16 -3.71 15.41
CA SER A 60 9.65 -4.56 16.50
C SER A 60 8.33 -5.25 16.18
N THR A 61 7.71 -4.93 15.03
CA THR A 61 6.50 -5.58 14.54
C THR A 61 6.81 -6.95 13.94
N VAL A 62 5.93 -7.93 14.20
CA VAL A 62 6.05 -9.29 13.64
C VAL A 62 5.04 -9.47 12.51
N SER A 63 5.55 -9.80 11.32
CA SER A 63 4.74 -10.10 10.14
C SER A 63 3.83 -11.29 10.35
N GLY A 64 2.58 -11.14 9.91
CA GLY A 64 1.63 -12.23 9.83
C GLY A 64 1.76 -13.04 8.54
N ARG A 65 0.86 -14.02 8.38
CA ARG A 65 0.60 -14.79 7.17
C ARG A 65 -0.87 -14.59 6.81
N ALA A 66 -1.13 -13.98 5.66
CA ALA A 66 -2.49 -13.82 5.16
C ALA A 66 -3.08 -15.17 4.75
N THR A 67 -4.42 -15.26 4.72
CA THR A 67 -5.11 -16.39 4.10
C THR A 67 -4.75 -16.45 2.61
N ILE A 68 -4.45 -17.65 2.14
CA ILE A 68 -4.15 -17.91 0.72
C ILE A 68 -5.44 -18.09 -0.09
N PHE A 69 -6.53 -18.40 0.62
CA PHE A 69 -7.84 -18.69 0.06
C PHE A 69 -8.85 -17.64 0.51
N ASP A 70 -9.75 -17.27 -0.40
CA ASP A 70 -11.00 -16.61 -0.04
C ASP A 70 -11.98 -17.70 0.40
N GLU A 71 -12.00 -17.95 1.71
CA GLU A 71 -12.82 -19.00 2.32
C GLU A 71 -14.31 -18.78 2.07
N ASP A 72 -14.76 -17.52 2.06
CA ASP A 72 -16.16 -17.16 1.85
C ASP A 72 -16.58 -17.45 0.40
N GLN A 73 -15.74 -17.11 -0.57
CA GLN A 73 -16.00 -17.42 -1.97
C GLN A 73 -16.05 -18.93 -2.21
N ILE A 74 -15.09 -19.69 -1.68
CA ILE A 74 -15.03 -21.15 -1.84
C ILE A 74 -16.23 -21.82 -1.16
N LYS A 75 -16.59 -21.37 0.04
CA LYS A 75 -17.76 -21.86 0.78
C LYS A 75 -19.05 -21.56 0.02
N SER A 76 -19.22 -20.32 -0.47
CA SER A 76 -20.39 -19.93 -1.27
C SER A 76 -20.49 -20.74 -2.56
N CYS A 77 -19.39 -20.96 -3.29
CA CYS A 77 -19.39 -21.76 -4.51
C CYS A 77 -19.71 -23.25 -4.21
N SER A 78 -19.25 -23.77 -3.07
CA SER A 78 -19.53 -25.15 -2.63
C SER A 78 -20.98 -25.35 -2.18
N GLU A 79 -21.55 -24.39 -1.44
CA GLU A 79 -22.95 -24.37 -1.04
C GLU A 79 -23.89 -24.24 -2.25
N GLN A 80 -23.54 -23.36 -3.20
CA GLN A 80 -24.28 -23.22 -4.47
C GLN A 80 -24.33 -24.56 -5.22
N MET A 81 -23.21 -25.26 -5.31
CA MET A 81 -23.16 -26.56 -5.97
C MET A 81 -24.01 -27.60 -5.24
N THR A 82 -23.94 -27.66 -3.91
CA THR A 82 -24.75 -28.58 -3.09
C THR A 82 -26.25 -28.31 -3.26
N LYS A 83 -26.64 -27.02 -3.31
CA LYS A 83 -28.02 -26.60 -3.55
C LYS A 83 -28.51 -26.94 -4.95
N ALA A 84 -27.66 -26.83 -5.97
CA ALA A 84 -28.00 -27.26 -7.33
C ALA A 84 -28.35 -28.75 -7.34
N PHE A 85 -27.58 -29.59 -6.63
CA PHE A 85 -27.85 -31.02 -6.49
C PHE A 85 -29.11 -31.36 -5.71
N SER A 86 -29.59 -30.50 -4.80
CA SER A 86 -30.87 -30.72 -4.10
C SER A 86 -32.09 -30.24 -4.89
N THR A 87 -31.89 -29.38 -5.88
CA THR A 87 -32.97 -28.74 -6.65
C THR A 87 -33.28 -29.51 -7.93
N ILE A 88 -32.37 -30.38 -8.40
CA ILE A 88 -32.60 -31.17 -9.60
C ILE A 88 -33.72 -32.20 -9.37
N PRO A 89 -34.71 -32.32 -10.29
CA PRO A 89 -35.77 -33.30 -10.14
C PRO A 89 -35.21 -34.72 -10.26
N THR A 90 -35.54 -35.60 -9.31
CA THR A 90 -35.11 -37.01 -9.30
C THR A 90 -36.10 -37.95 -9.97
N SER A 91 -37.30 -37.50 -10.34
CA SER A 91 -38.26 -38.27 -11.13
C SER A 91 -38.23 -37.85 -12.61
N LEU A 92 -38.19 -38.84 -13.51
CA LEU A 92 -38.26 -38.65 -14.96
C LEU A 92 -39.54 -37.93 -15.40
N ARG A 93 -40.61 -38.00 -14.60
CA ARG A 93 -41.89 -37.36 -14.93
C ARG A 93 -41.84 -35.84 -14.83
N ASP A 94 -40.99 -35.32 -13.94
CA ASP A 94 -40.87 -33.89 -13.62
C ASP A 94 -39.60 -33.26 -14.20
N ALA A 95 -38.61 -34.07 -14.58
CA ALA A 95 -37.33 -33.62 -15.09
C ALA A 95 -37.41 -33.20 -16.58
N LYS A 96 -37.44 -31.88 -16.84
CA LYS A 96 -37.32 -31.31 -18.20
C LYS A 96 -35.86 -31.10 -18.56
N GLN A 97 -35.54 -31.20 -19.86
CA GLN A 97 -34.20 -30.91 -20.38
C GLN A 97 -33.70 -29.50 -19.99
N THR A 98 -34.60 -28.51 -19.91
CA THR A 98 -34.29 -27.14 -19.49
C THR A 98 -33.75 -27.06 -18.07
N ASP A 99 -34.23 -27.91 -17.17
CA ASP A 99 -33.84 -27.91 -15.76
C ASP A 99 -32.47 -28.54 -15.58
N ILE A 100 -32.15 -29.54 -16.41
CA ILE A 100 -30.85 -30.22 -16.44
C ILE A 100 -29.78 -29.33 -17.09
N ASP A 101 -30.14 -28.59 -18.14
CA ASP A 101 -29.25 -27.61 -18.75
C ASP A 101 -28.95 -26.45 -17.79
N ALA A 102 -29.95 -25.99 -17.02
CA ALA A 102 -29.78 -24.99 -15.98
C ALA A 102 -28.88 -25.50 -14.85
N PHE A 103 -29.14 -26.71 -14.35
CA PHE A 103 -28.30 -27.39 -13.36
C PHE A 103 -26.85 -27.55 -13.84
N THR A 104 -26.65 -28.03 -15.07
CA THR A 104 -25.32 -28.22 -15.66
C THR A 104 -24.55 -26.90 -15.73
N ARG A 105 -25.25 -25.81 -16.09
CA ARG A 105 -24.67 -24.46 -16.13
C ARG A 105 -24.27 -23.97 -14.74
N GLU A 106 -25.09 -24.23 -13.73
CA GLU A 106 -24.79 -23.83 -12.35
C GLU A 106 -23.59 -24.61 -11.79
N CYS A 107 -23.53 -25.93 -12.00
CA CYS A 107 -22.38 -26.76 -11.65
C CYS A 107 -21.10 -26.30 -12.36
N LEU A 108 -21.18 -25.96 -13.66
CA LEU A 108 -20.08 -25.39 -14.42
C LEU A 108 -19.58 -24.05 -13.86
N LYS A 109 -20.50 -23.17 -13.47
CA LYS A 109 -20.16 -21.88 -12.90
C LYS A 109 -19.45 -22.05 -11.55
N ALA A 110 -20.01 -22.88 -10.68
CA ALA A 110 -19.44 -23.14 -9.37
C ALA A 110 -18.10 -23.88 -9.46
N SER A 111 -17.94 -24.85 -10.37
CA SER A 111 -16.64 -25.53 -10.56
C SER A 111 -15.59 -24.62 -11.18
N SER A 112 -15.95 -23.75 -12.12
CA SER A 112 -15.03 -22.76 -12.70
C SER A 112 -14.57 -21.74 -11.65
N CYS A 113 -15.46 -21.32 -10.74
CA CYS A 113 -15.12 -20.49 -9.58
C CYS A 113 -14.03 -21.16 -8.74
N LEU A 114 -14.27 -22.39 -8.28
CA LEU A 114 -13.34 -23.15 -7.45
C LEU A 114 -12.00 -23.39 -8.15
N ILE A 115 -11.99 -23.75 -9.44
CA ILE A 115 -10.76 -23.96 -10.21
C ILE A 115 -9.96 -22.64 -10.34
N SER A 116 -10.63 -21.50 -10.52
CA SER A 116 -9.96 -20.20 -10.56
C SER A 116 -9.30 -19.89 -9.23
N SER A 117 -10.04 -20.02 -8.12
CA SER A 117 -9.53 -19.81 -6.78
C SER A 117 -8.31 -20.70 -6.51
N CYS A 118 -8.37 -22.00 -6.83
CA CYS A 118 -7.22 -22.89 -6.66
C CYS A 118 -5.98 -22.44 -7.45
N LYS A 119 -6.15 -21.91 -8.67
CA LYS A 119 -5.03 -21.43 -9.50
C LYS A 119 -4.44 -20.13 -8.96
N GLU A 120 -5.28 -19.21 -8.54
CA GLU A 120 -4.86 -17.94 -7.94
C GLU A 120 -4.04 -18.19 -6.65
N SER A 121 -4.41 -19.22 -5.88
CA SER A 121 -3.68 -19.65 -4.68
C SER A 121 -2.29 -20.22 -4.96
N VAL A 122 -2.00 -20.73 -6.16
CA VAL A 122 -0.67 -21.29 -6.50
C VAL A 122 0.40 -20.20 -6.45
N ASP A 123 0.08 -19.02 -6.98
CA ASP A 123 0.99 -17.88 -6.99
C ASP A 123 1.25 -17.36 -5.57
N ALA A 124 0.23 -17.41 -4.70
CA ALA A 124 0.35 -17.05 -3.29
C ALA A 124 1.19 -18.07 -2.48
N LEU A 125 1.31 -19.31 -2.94
CA LEU A 125 2.10 -20.39 -2.32
C LEU A 125 3.58 -20.40 -2.74
N ASN A 126 4.08 -19.31 -3.33
CA ASN A 126 5.45 -19.24 -3.83
C ASN A 126 6.48 -19.56 -2.72
N GLY A 127 7.33 -20.55 -2.96
CA GLY A 127 8.30 -21.09 -1.98
C GLY A 127 7.88 -22.40 -1.30
N HIS A 128 6.64 -22.87 -1.50
CA HIS A 128 6.14 -24.16 -0.99
C HIS A 128 5.77 -25.12 -2.14
N PRO A 129 6.76 -25.75 -2.82
CA PRO A 129 6.52 -26.52 -4.05
C PRO A 129 5.60 -27.73 -3.85
N THR A 130 5.61 -28.34 -2.65
CA THR A 130 4.75 -29.47 -2.32
C THR A 130 3.28 -29.06 -2.27
N LEU A 131 2.97 -27.95 -1.59
CA LEU A 131 1.61 -27.42 -1.47
C LEU A 131 1.10 -26.91 -2.82
N GLN A 132 1.96 -26.26 -3.61
CA GLN A 132 1.64 -25.86 -4.99
C GLN A 132 1.25 -27.06 -5.86
N LYS A 133 2.00 -28.16 -5.76
CA LYS A 133 1.67 -29.37 -6.50
C LYS A 133 0.33 -29.96 -6.06
N GLU A 134 0.08 -30.03 -4.77
CA GLU A 134 -1.15 -30.59 -4.21
C GLU A 134 -2.39 -29.80 -4.63
N ILE A 135 -2.36 -28.45 -4.57
CA ILE A 135 -3.49 -27.62 -5.03
C ILE A 135 -3.67 -27.69 -6.56
N LEU A 136 -2.59 -27.81 -7.33
CA LEU A 136 -2.67 -28.03 -8.78
C LEU A 136 -3.29 -29.39 -9.12
N ASP A 137 -2.96 -30.43 -8.36
CA ASP A 137 -3.55 -31.76 -8.51
C ASP A 137 -5.05 -31.72 -8.19
N ILE A 138 -5.47 -31.04 -7.12
CA ILE A 138 -6.89 -30.81 -6.79
C ILE A 138 -7.60 -30.06 -7.92
N ALA A 139 -7.02 -28.97 -8.44
CA ALA A 139 -7.60 -28.20 -9.54
C ALA A 139 -7.74 -29.02 -10.85
N SER A 140 -6.73 -29.84 -11.15
CA SER A 140 -6.70 -30.73 -12.32
C SER A 140 -7.76 -31.83 -12.20
N ASN A 141 -7.89 -32.43 -11.01
CA ASN A 141 -8.91 -33.42 -10.71
C ASN A 141 -10.31 -32.80 -10.81
N LEU A 142 -10.54 -31.63 -10.21
CA LEU A 142 -11.81 -30.92 -10.28
C LEU A 142 -12.19 -30.58 -11.73
N THR A 143 -11.22 -30.19 -12.56
CA THR A 143 -11.43 -29.97 -14.01
C THR A 143 -11.83 -31.27 -14.72
N SER A 144 -11.14 -32.37 -14.43
CA SER A 144 -11.39 -33.67 -15.04
C SER A 144 -12.76 -34.23 -14.62
N LYS A 145 -13.12 -34.14 -13.34
CA LYS A 145 -14.42 -34.51 -12.78
C LYS A 145 -15.56 -33.66 -13.30
N THR A 146 -15.32 -32.37 -13.52
CA THR A 146 -16.29 -31.49 -14.19
C THR A 146 -16.59 -31.97 -15.61
N LYS A 147 -15.56 -32.32 -16.40
CA LYS A 147 -15.74 -32.84 -17.77
C LYS A 147 -16.45 -34.19 -17.79
N GLU A 148 -16.06 -35.09 -16.90
CA GLU A 148 -16.70 -36.40 -16.70
C GLU A 148 -18.19 -36.21 -16.36
N SER A 149 -18.49 -35.29 -15.44
CA SER A 149 -19.86 -35.01 -15.04
C SER A 149 -20.71 -34.46 -16.19
N ILE A 150 -20.21 -33.49 -16.97
CA ILE A 150 -20.94 -32.95 -18.13
C ILE A 150 -21.20 -34.05 -19.17
N SER A 151 -20.24 -34.96 -19.38
CA SER A 151 -20.41 -36.09 -20.28
C SER A 151 -21.51 -37.03 -19.77
N ASN A 152 -21.53 -37.30 -18.47
CA ASN A 152 -22.56 -38.13 -17.83
C ASN A 152 -23.93 -37.45 -17.88
N LEU A 153 -24.04 -36.14 -17.64
CA LEU A 153 -25.32 -35.43 -17.67
C LEU A 153 -25.93 -35.38 -19.08
N LYS A 154 -25.11 -35.42 -20.14
CA LYS A 154 -25.60 -35.54 -21.53
C LYS A 154 -26.29 -36.88 -21.82
N THR A 155 -25.98 -37.94 -21.07
CA THR A 155 -26.64 -39.24 -21.24
C THR A 155 -27.98 -39.34 -20.53
N TYR A 156 -28.43 -38.26 -19.87
CA TYR A 156 -29.75 -38.19 -19.21
C TYR A 156 -30.92 -38.69 -20.10
N ASN A 157 -30.90 -38.34 -21.39
CA ASN A 157 -31.94 -38.75 -22.34
C ASN A 157 -32.01 -40.27 -22.58
N LEU A 158 -31.03 -41.04 -22.08
CA LEU A 158 -30.96 -42.50 -22.17
C LEU A 158 -31.52 -43.20 -20.92
N CYS A 159 -31.81 -42.48 -19.85
CA CYS A 159 -32.38 -43.04 -18.61
C CYS A 159 -33.82 -43.54 -18.84
N LYS A 160 -34.11 -44.78 -18.44
CA LYS A 160 -35.40 -45.45 -18.69
C LYS A 160 -36.34 -45.49 -17.48
N ASN A 161 -35.81 -45.29 -16.28
CA ASN A 161 -36.54 -45.33 -15.02
C ASN A 161 -35.92 -44.37 -13.99
N ASP A 162 -36.72 -44.01 -12.97
CA ASP A 162 -36.32 -43.04 -11.93
C ASP A 162 -35.05 -43.52 -11.18
N THR A 163 -34.88 -44.83 -11.01
CA THR A 163 -33.69 -45.42 -10.37
C THR A 163 -32.39 -45.18 -11.16
N GLU A 164 -32.44 -45.22 -12.49
CA GLU A 164 -31.29 -44.90 -13.35
C GLU A 164 -30.95 -43.41 -13.29
N LEU A 165 -31.96 -42.55 -13.20
CA LEU A 165 -31.79 -41.11 -13.05
C LEU A 165 -31.20 -40.74 -11.69
N GLU A 166 -31.72 -41.30 -10.60
CA GLU A 166 -31.19 -41.11 -9.25
C GLU A 166 -29.74 -41.54 -9.16
N LYS A 167 -29.38 -42.69 -9.74
CA LYS A 167 -27.98 -43.16 -9.81
C LYS A 167 -27.09 -42.20 -10.59
N LEU A 168 -27.58 -41.66 -11.71
CA LEU A 168 -26.83 -40.68 -12.50
C LEU A 168 -26.55 -39.42 -11.67
N ILE A 169 -27.56 -38.87 -11.01
CA ILE A 169 -27.43 -37.67 -10.18
C ILE A 169 -26.50 -37.92 -8.99
N GLN A 170 -26.66 -39.05 -8.31
CA GLN A 170 -25.85 -39.43 -7.15
C GLN A 170 -24.37 -39.63 -7.53
N THR A 171 -24.10 -40.29 -8.66
CA THR A 171 -22.72 -40.45 -9.16
C THR A 171 -22.08 -39.08 -9.42
N ASN A 172 -22.80 -38.18 -10.10
CA ASN A 172 -22.32 -36.82 -10.35
C ASN A 172 -22.07 -36.04 -9.05
N LYS A 173 -22.97 -36.17 -8.06
CA LYS A 173 -22.82 -35.53 -6.75
C LYS A 173 -21.56 -36.00 -6.02
N GLU A 174 -21.30 -37.30 -6.00
CA GLU A 174 -20.09 -37.87 -5.38
C GLU A 174 -18.80 -37.42 -6.06
N LEU A 175 -18.80 -37.31 -7.39
CA LEU A 175 -17.65 -36.82 -8.16
C LEU A 175 -17.23 -35.40 -7.76
N PHE A 176 -18.18 -34.49 -7.52
CA PHE A 176 -17.86 -33.11 -7.11
C PHE A 176 -17.58 -33.00 -5.61
N LEU A 177 -18.41 -33.62 -4.77
CA LEU A 177 -18.24 -33.50 -3.32
C LEU A 177 -16.90 -34.08 -2.86
N SER A 178 -16.41 -35.15 -3.50
CA SER A 178 -15.11 -35.72 -3.14
C SER A 178 -13.93 -34.75 -3.35
N GLU A 179 -13.92 -33.98 -4.44
CA GLU A 179 -12.87 -32.98 -4.69
C GLU A 179 -13.06 -31.71 -3.85
N ILE A 180 -14.31 -31.29 -3.60
CA ILE A 180 -14.62 -30.17 -2.70
C ILE A 180 -14.17 -30.49 -1.27
N VAL A 181 -14.41 -31.71 -0.78
CA VAL A 181 -13.95 -32.15 0.54
C VAL A 181 -12.43 -32.16 0.62
N LYS A 182 -11.73 -32.64 -0.43
CA LYS A 182 -10.26 -32.55 -0.49
C LYS A 182 -9.76 -31.11 -0.45
N LEU A 183 -10.42 -30.20 -1.15
CA LEU A 183 -10.09 -28.77 -1.12
C LEU A 183 -10.27 -28.19 0.30
N HIS A 184 -11.38 -28.49 0.97
CA HIS A 184 -11.60 -28.04 2.35
C HIS A 184 -10.55 -28.62 3.32
N LEU A 185 -10.25 -29.92 3.22
CA LEU A 185 -9.21 -30.55 4.04
C LEU A 185 -7.82 -29.95 3.77
N PHE A 186 -7.54 -29.61 2.51
CA PHE A 186 -6.30 -28.91 2.16
C PHE A 186 -6.26 -27.55 2.85
N MET A 187 -7.34 -26.76 2.77
CA MET A 187 -7.44 -25.43 3.40
C MET A 187 -7.31 -25.46 4.93
N GLU A 188 -7.79 -26.52 5.58
CA GLU A 188 -7.66 -26.73 7.03
C GLU A 188 -6.23 -27.13 7.47
N SER A 189 -5.29 -27.30 6.52
CA SER A 189 -3.91 -27.63 6.82
C SER A 189 -3.23 -26.54 7.67
N PRO A 190 -2.53 -26.89 8.76
CA PRO A 190 -1.79 -25.93 9.59
C PRO A 190 -0.73 -25.12 8.83
N ALA A 191 -0.26 -25.64 7.69
CA ALA A 191 0.68 -24.91 6.83
C ALA A 191 0.05 -23.66 6.19
N LEU A 192 -1.26 -23.64 6.03
CA LEU A 192 -2.05 -22.58 5.40
C LEU A 192 -2.76 -21.68 6.43
N GLU A 193 -2.59 -21.98 7.72
CA GLU A 193 -3.22 -21.22 8.79
C GLU A 193 -2.86 -19.73 8.69
N CYS A 194 -3.90 -18.90 8.77
CA CYS A 194 -3.74 -17.46 8.84
C CYS A 194 -3.13 -17.07 10.19
N ILE A 195 -1.99 -16.38 10.14
CA ILE A 195 -1.34 -15.87 11.35
C ILE A 195 -1.50 -14.35 11.32
N PRO A 196 -2.27 -13.74 12.22
CA PRO A 196 -2.41 -12.29 12.22
C PRO A 196 -1.06 -11.62 12.53
N ALA A 197 -0.78 -10.51 11.85
CA ALA A 197 0.39 -9.70 12.16
C ALA A 197 0.27 -9.12 13.57
N ARG A 198 1.40 -9.03 14.28
CA ARG A 198 1.49 -8.42 15.61
C ARG A 198 2.21 -7.09 15.50
N ILE A 199 1.41 -6.02 15.35
CA ILE A 199 1.90 -4.64 15.31
C ILE A 199 2.25 -4.19 16.71
N ALA A 200 3.51 -3.77 16.89
CA ALA A 200 4.02 -3.25 18.15
C ALA A 200 3.44 -1.87 18.48
N ASP A 201 3.53 -1.44 19.73
CA ASP A 201 2.95 -0.17 20.19
C ASP A 201 3.50 1.03 19.43
N ARG A 202 4.82 1.05 19.16
CA ARG A 202 5.44 2.09 18.32
C ARG A 202 4.90 2.07 16.88
N GLY A 203 4.71 0.88 16.32
CA GLY A 203 4.06 0.71 15.02
C GLY A 203 2.65 1.29 15.01
N ARG A 204 1.84 1.05 16.05
CA ARG A 204 0.48 1.60 16.17
C ARG A 204 0.46 3.13 16.19
N LEU A 205 1.40 3.76 16.91
CA LEU A 205 1.53 5.21 16.94
C LEU A 205 1.80 5.81 15.54
N LEU A 206 2.51 5.10 14.67
CA LEU A 206 2.72 5.52 13.28
C LEU A 206 1.45 5.39 12.42
N GLN A 207 0.53 4.50 12.79
CA GLN A 207 -0.75 4.33 12.07
C GLN A 207 -1.77 5.39 12.44
N ASP A 208 -1.73 5.88 13.67
CA ASP A 208 -2.77 6.75 14.25
C ASP A 208 -3.14 7.95 13.38
N PRO A 209 -2.19 8.73 12.81
CA PRO A 209 -2.54 9.87 11.96
C PRO A 209 -3.40 9.46 10.75
N VAL A 210 -3.04 8.36 10.09
CA VAL A 210 -3.77 7.84 8.92
C VAL A 210 -5.11 7.25 9.32
N ILE A 211 -5.20 6.55 10.46
CA ILE A 211 -6.45 5.96 10.95
C ILE A 211 -7.44 7.05 11.36
N ILE A 212 -6.97 8.07 12.11
CA ILE A 212 -7.79 9.19 12.55
C ILE A 212 -8.33 9.94 11.32
N GLU A 213 -7.46 10.29 10.37
CA GLU A 213 -7.88 11.03 9.20
C GLU A 213 -8.78 10.19 8.27
N GLY A 214 -8.51 8.89 8.15
CA GLY A 214 -9.38 7.95 7.48
C GLY A 214 -10.79 7.90 8.09
N LYS A 215 -10.90 7.87 9.42
CA LYS A 215 -12.18 7.93 10.13
C LYS A 215 -12.89 9.25 9.90
N ASN A 216 -12.17 10.38 9.91
CA ASN A 216 -12.73 11.70 9.64
C ASN A 216 -13.37 11.76 8.25
N VAL A 217 -12.66 11.26 7.22
CA VAL A 217 -13.19 11.17 5.86
C VAL A 217 -14.44 10.30 5.80
N ILE A 218 -14.42 9.10 6.40
CA ILE A 218 -15.56 8.19 6.40
C ILE A 218 -16.77 8.84 7.08
N ASN A 219 -16.60 9.43 8.25
CA ASN A 219 -17.68 10.09 8.98
C ASN A 219 -18.26 11.25 8.17
N SER A 220 -17.42 12.09 7.57
CA SER A 220 -17.84 13.21 6.71
C SER A 220 -18.61 12.74 5.47
N MET A 221 -18.18 11.61 4.87
CA MET A 221 -18.84 11.03 3.70
C MET A 221 -20.19 10.39 4.07
N VAL A 222 -20.28 9.74 5.22
CA VAL A 222 -21.53 9.14 5.74
C VAL A 222 -22.53 10.22 6.13
N GLU A 223 -22.08 11.29 6.79
CA GLU A 223 -22.93 12.45 7.11
C GLU A 223 -23.49 13.10 5.83
N ALA A 224 -22.66 13.27 4.79
CA ALA A 224 -23.12 13.80 3.52
C ALA A 224 -24.19 12.90 2.88
N LEU A 225 -23.97 11.58 2.87
CA LEU A 225 -24.97 10.62 2.38
C LEU A 225 -26.28 10.67 3.17
N ALA A 226 -26.22 10.80 4.50
CA ALA A 226 -27.40 10.96 5.34
C ALA A 226 -28.18 12.24 4.97
N ASN A 227 -27.48 13.35 4.72
CA ASN A 227 -28.09 14.60 4.29
C ASN A 227 -28.70 14.51 2.87
N PHE A 228 -28.11 13.74 1.97
CA PHE A 228 -28.73 13.45 0.68
C PHE A 228 -30.01 12.63 0.83
N CYS A 229 -30.00 11.64 1.72
CA CYS A 229 -31.20 10.87 2.04
C CYS A 229 -32.29 11.75 2.67
N SER A 230 -31.94 12.70 3.55
CA SER A 230 -32.92 13.64 4.10
C SER A 230 -33.45 14.60 3.05
N LEU A 231 -32.62 15.05 2.10
CA LEU A 231 -33.06 15.88 0.97
C LEU A 231 -34.06 15.14 0.06
N VAL A 232 -33.90 13.83 -0.13
CA VAL A 232 -34.89 12.99 -0.83
C VAL A 232 -36.22 12.93 -0.09
N GLN A 233 -36.19 12.98 1.25
CA GLN A 233 -37.38 12.93 2.10
C GLN A 233 -38.04 14.31 2.29
N GLN A 234 -37.25 15.38 2.31
CA GLN A 234 -37.65 16.76 2.55
C GLN A 234 -36.89 17.66 1.57
N MET A 235 -37.58 18.08 0.51
CA MET A 235 -37.03 18.97 -0.52
C MET A 235 -37.25 20.43 -0.09
N ASP A 236 -36.36 20.97 0.74
CA ASP A 236 -36.34 22.40 1.08
C ASP A 236 -34.97 23.05 0.77
N ASP A 237 -34.92 24.39 0.75
CA ASP A 237 -33.70 25.10 0.37
C ASP A 237 -32.57 24.99 1.41
N HIS A 238 -32.90 24.76 2.69
CA HIS A 238 -31.92 24.59 3.74
C HIS A 238 -31.17 23.25 3.61
N THR A 239 -31.89 22.15 3.44
CA THR A 239 -31.29 20.82 3.21
C THR A 239 -30.46 20.77 1.93
N ARG A 240 -30.83 21.53 0.88
CA ARG A 240 -30.03 21.69 -0.35
C ARG A 240 -28.69 22.37 -0.08
N VAL A 241 -28.69 23.49 0.65
CA VAL A 241 -27.46 24.22 1.00
C VAL A 241 -26.55 23.34 1.87
N ASP A 242 -27.11 22.69 2.89
CA ASP A 242 -26.38 21.81 3.80
C ASP A 242 -25.75 20.62 3.06
N ALA A 243 -26.45 20.05 2.07
CA ALA A 243 -25.91 18.97 1.23
C ALA A 243 -24.72 19.44 0.39
N VAL A 244 -24.80 20.60 -0.25
CA VAL A 244 -23.71 21.17 -1.05
C VAL A 244 -22.48 21.47 -0.19
N GLU A 245 -22.67 22.09 0.98
CA GLU A 245 -21.58 22.38 1.92
C GLU A 245 -20.86 21.10 2.36
N LYS A 246 -21.61 20.03 2.65
CA LYS A 246 -21.03 18.74 3.05
C LYS A 246 -20.25 18.07 1.92
N ILE A 247 -20.63 18.23 0.65
CA ILE A 247 -19.81 17.76 -0.49
C ILE A 247 -18.46 18.49 -0.52
N GLU A 248 -18.45 19.80 -0.29
CA GLU A 248 -17.20 20.58 -0.26
C GLU A 248 -16.31 20.22 0.94
N LEU A 249 -16.88 19.95 2.11
CA LEU A 249 -16.14 19.48 3.28
C LEU A 249 -15.48 18.11 3.03
N ASN A 250 -16.16 17.22 2.30
CA ASN A 250 -15.60 15.93 1.90
C ASN A 250 -14.38 16.07 1.00
N LYS A 251 -14.41 17.03 0.06
CA LYS A 251 -13.25 17.37 -0.77
C LYS A 251 -12.01 17.67 0.08
N LYS A 252 -12.16 18.59 1.05
CA LYS A 252 -11.08 18.99 1.97
C LYS A 252 -10.60 17.83 2.83
N SER A 253 -11.51 16.99 3.30
CA SER A 253 -11.19 15.82 4.12
C SER A 253 -10.34 14.82 3.33
N ILE A 254 -10.70 14.54 2.07
CA ILE A 254 -9.92 13.64 1.20
C ILE A 254 -8.55 14.24 0.88
N GLU A 255 -8.47 15.54 0.62
CA GLU A 255 -7.20 16.25 0.41
C GLU A 255 -6.30 16.17 1.65
N SER A 256 -6.86 16.38 2.84
CA SER A 256 -6.13 16.23 4.11
C SER A 256 -5.62 14.81 4.31
N LEU A 257 -6.44 13.79 4.03
CA LEU A 257 -6.00 12.39 4.07
C LEU A 257 -4.83 12.12 3.10
N ILE A 258 -4.86 12.69 1.88
CA ILE A 258 -3.77 12.56 0.92
C ILE A 258 -2.49 13.22 1.46
N GLU A 259 -2.58 14.39 2.08
CA GLU A 259 -1.45 15.06 2.70
C GLU A 259 -0.86 14.25 3.85
N VAL A 260 -1.70 13.71 4.74
CA VAL A 260 -1.28 12.83 5.84
C VAL A 260 -0.57 11.59 5.28
N LEU A 261 -1.13 10.92 4.28
CA LEU A 261 -0.51 9.76 3.64
C LEU A 261 0.85 10.10 3.01
N LYS A 262 0.98 11.27 2.37
CA LYS A 262 2.26 11.74 1.82
C LYS A 262 3.27 12.02 2.94
N SER A 263 2.84 12.63 4.04
CA SER A 263 3.71 12.96 5.18
C SER A 263 4.21 11.74 5.94
N GLN A 264 3.41 10.65 5.97
CA GLN A 264 3.76 9.40 6.64
C GLN A 264 4.42 8.39 5.69
N ALA A 265 4.69 8.75 4.44
CA ALA A 265 5.24 7.81 3.48
C ALA A 265 6.59 7.23 3.97
N PRO A 266 6.87 5.94 3.69
CA PRO A 266 8.12 5.31 4.12
C PRO A 266 9.35 6.08 3.62
N GLY A 267 10.21 6.52 4.55
CA GLY A 267 11.39 7.35 4.26
C GLY A 267 11.23 8.84 4.60
N GLU A 268 10.01 9.37 4.76
CA GLU A 268 9.80 10.81 5.09
C GLU A 268 10.22 11.16 6.54
N VAL A 269 9.98 10.25 7.48
CA VAL A 269 10.38 10.42 8.88
C VAL A 269 11.90 10.39 8.98
N GLU A 270 12.51 9.42 8.29
CA GLU A 270 13.96 9.26 8.19
C GLU A 270 14.62 10.49 7.55
N LEU A 271 14.01 11.05 6.50
CA LEU A 271 14.51 12.28 5.88
C LEU A 271 14.41 13.48 6.83
N SER A 272 13.35 13.58 7.62
CA SER A 272 13.19 14.65 8.61
C SER A 272 14.28 14.56 9.70
N GLU A 273 14.60 13.34 10.15
CA GLU A 273 15.72 13.07 11.06
C GLU A 273 17.08 13.42 10.44
N ILE A 274 17.31 13.04 9.19
CA ILE A 274 18.52 13.37 8.42
C ILE A 274 18.73 14.88 8.32
N ILE A 275 17.68 15.63 7.99
CA ILE A 275 17.76 17.09 7.87
C ILE A 275 18.11 17.72 9.22
N ALA A 276 17.45 17.30 10.29
CA ALA A 276 17.73 17.80 11.64
C ALA A 276 19.18 17.55 12.06
N ARG A 277 19.72 16.36 11.77
CA ARG A 277 21.14 16.02 12.02
C ARG A 277 22.10 16.89 11.22
N LEU A 278 21.79 17.17 9.95
CA LEU A 278 22.61 18.06 9.12
C LEU A 278 22.54 19.53 9.60
N GLU A 279 21.40 20.00 10.11
CA GLU A 279 21.26 21.32 10.74
C GLU A 279 22.05 21.41 12.06
N GLU A 280 22.05 20.36 12.86
CA GLU A 280 22.91 20.25 14.05
C GLU A 280 24.40 20.27 13.65
N ASN A 281 24.77 19.54 12.59
CA ASN A 281 26.12 19.54 12.05
C ASN A 281 26.53 20.94 11.52
N HIS A 282 25.61 21.70 10.92
CA HIS A 282 25.85 23.10 10.52
C HIS A 282 26.26 23.93 11.74
N SER A 283 25.47 23.85 12.82
CA SER A 283 25.75 24.56 14.08
C SER A 283 27.08 24.10 14.71
N TYR A 284 27.43 22.82 14.55
CA TYR A 284 28.70 22.26 15.00
C TYR A 284 29.89 22.79 14.19
N ILE A 285 29.77 22.90 12.86
CA ILE A 285 30.77 23.50 11.97
C ILE A 285 31.06 24.94 12.41
N ASP A 286 30.03 25.75 12.66
CA ASP A 286 30.18 27.14 13.12
C ASP A 286 30.95 27.21 14.44
N LYS A 287 30.61 26.35 15.40
CA LYS A 287 31.27 26.27 16.69
C LYS A 287 32.75 25.91 16.56
N ILE A 288 33.09 24.88 15.78
CA ILE A 288 34.48 24.48 15.55
C ILE A 288 35.25 25.59 14.83
N SER A 289 34.67 26.15 13.76
CA SER A 289 35.27 27.24 12.99
C SER A 289 35.68 28.39 13.90
N GLN A 290 34.76 28.84 14.77
CA GLN A 290 35.06 29.89 15.77
C GLN A 290 36.18 29.48 16.74
N GLN A 291 36.18 28.25 17.24
CA GLN A 291 37.19 27.77 18.18
C GLN A 291 38.59 27.66 17.56
N VAL A 292 38.67 27.26 16.29
CA VAL A 292 39.93 27.16 15.52
C VAL A 292 40.44 28.56 15.15
N LEU A 293 39.57 29.45 14.66
CA LEU A 293 39.94 30.82 14.26
C LEU A 293 40.32 31.70 15.45
N SER A 294 39.65 31.54 16.60
CA SER A 294 40.00 32.25 17.84
C SER A 294 41.26 31.69 18.55
N GLY A 295 41.81 30.57 18.06
CA GLY A 295 42.99 29.93 18.65
C GLY A 295 42.73 29.25 20.00
N ILE A 296 41.46 29.04 20.38
CA ILE A 296 41.06 28.31 21.59
C ILE A 296 41.52 26.86 21.49
N ILE A 297 41.41 26.25 20.31
CA ILE A 297 41.97 24.93 20.02
C ILE A 297 43.30 25.12 19.30
N ASN A 298 44.39 24.65 19.91
CA ASN A 298 45.73 24.71 19.32
C ASN A 298 46.45 23.39 19.62
N ILE A 299 46.65 22.54 18.61
CA ILE A 299 47.25 21.22 18.79
C ILE A 299 48.67 21.25 18.22
N SER A 300 49.65 20.98 19.08
CA SER A 300 51.08 21.23 18.82
C SER A 300 51.83 20.15 18.04
N SER A 301 51.18 19.11 17.50
CA SER A 301 51.88 18.08 16.70
C SER A 301 50.89 17.15 15.99
N VAL A 302 50.36 17.57 14.84
CA VAL A 302 49.40 16.77 14.07
C VAL A 302 49.99 16.40 12.70
N ASN A 303 49.89 15.12 12.32
CA ASN A 303 50.36 14.62 11.03
C ASN A 303 49.36 15.01 9.92
N SER A 304 49.63 16.10 9.19
CA SER A 304 48.75 16.60 8.11
C SER A 304 48.40 15.54 7.07
N LYS A 305 49.35 14.65 6.73
CA LYS A 305 49.13 13.57 5.74
C LYS A 305 48.06 12.56 6.15
N GLU A 306 47.92 12.31 7.45
CA GLU A 306 46.91 11.37 7.95
C GLU A 306 45.50 11.95 7.76
N TYR A 307 45.33 13.22 8.10
CA TYR A 307 44.04 13.92 7.92
C TYR A 307 43.71 14.12 6.44
N GLU A 308 44.70 14.40 5.58
CA GLU A 308 44.50 14.47 4.14
C GLU A 308 44.01 13.13 3.58
N SER A 309 44.60 12.02 4.04
CA SER A 309 44.18 10.67 3.63
C SER A 309 42.77 10.34 4.11
N ARG A 310 42.43 10.69 5.35
CA ARG A 310 41.09 10.50 5.91
C ARG A 310 40.05 11.34 5.17
N PHE A 311 40.37 12.59 4.84
CA PHE A 311 39.50 13.46 4.06
C PHE A 311 39.24 12.91 2.67
N LYS A 312 40.30 12.50 1.94
CA LYS A 312 40.17 11.88 0.62
C LYS A 312 39.27 10.65 0.66
N LEU A 313 39.46 9.76 1.64
CA LEU A 313 38.62 8.57 1.82
C LEU A 313 37.15 8.93 2.08
N ALA A 314 36.89 9.91 2.94
CA ALA A 314 35.53 10.38 3.25
C ALA A 314 34.84 10.94 2.00
N ILE A 315 35.53 11.78 1.21
CA ILE A 315 34.99 12.34 -0.04
C ILE A 315 34.75 11.25 -1.09
N THR A 316 35.66 10.28 -1.27
CA THR A 316 35.43 9.16 -2.19
C THR A 316 34.18 8.38 -1.79
N LYS A 317 34.02 8.06 -0.51
CA LYS A 317 32.85 7.34 -0.01
C LYS A 317 31.55 8.15 -0.15
N ILE A 318 31.61 9.46 0.06
CA ILE A 318 30.49 10.37 -0.23
C ILE A 318 30.08 10.27 -1.69
N ILE A 319 31.03 10.39 -2.63
CA ILE A 319 30.75 10.33 -4.06
C ILE A 319 30.12 8.97 -4.44
N GLU A 320 30.61 7.87 -3.88
CA GLU A 320 30.03 6.53 -4.09
C GLU A 320 28.57 6.46 -3.64
N VAL A 321 28.28 6.86 -2.40
CA VAL A 321 26.91 6.87 -1.84
C VAL A 321 25.99 7.81 -2.62
N LEU A 322 26.50 8.98 -3.03
CA LEU A 322 25.77 9.93 -3.87
C LEU A 322 25.38 9.30 -5.22
N ASN A 323 26.30 8.62 -5.89
CA ASN A 323 26.01 7.93 -7.14
C ASN A 323 24.94 6.83 -6.97
N GLU A 324 24.99 6.10 -5.85
CA GLU A 324 23.95 5.11 -5.53
C GLU A 324 22.57 5.78 -5.37
N ILE A 325 22.47 6.89 -4.64
CA ILE A 325 21.20 7.60 -4.44
C ILE A 325 20.68 8.18 -5.76
N ALA A 326 21.57 8.73 -6.60
CA ALA A 326 21.21 9.28 -7.91
C ALA A 326 20.68 8.20 -8.87
N SER A 327 21.14 6.96 -8.74
CA SER A 327 20.66 5.82 -9.54
C SER A 327 19.26 5.34 -9.14
N LEU A 328 18.80 5.66 -7.93
CA LEU A 328 17.50 5.23 -7.42
C LEU A 328 16.34 6.08 -7.97
N PRO A 329 15.23 5.46 -8.40
CA PRO A 329 14.06 6.18 -8.86
C PRO A 329 13.39 6.93 -7.70
N THR A 330 12.73 8.06 -8.01
CA THR A 330 12.01 8.89 -7.03
C THR A 330 10.89 8.14 -6.31
N SER A 331 10.36 7.06 -6.90
CA SER A 331 9.33 6.21 -6.29
C SER A 331 9.84 5.34 -5.13
N LYS A 332 11.16 5.20 -4.94
CA LYS A 332 11.76 4.38 -3.87
C LYS A 332 12.38 5.24 -2.78
N LEU A 333 11.55 6.08 -2.16
CA LEU A 333 11.97 7.01 -1.11
C LEU A 333 12.67 6.31 0.08
N HIS A 334 12.10 5.22 0.59
CA HIS A 334 12.69 4.44 1.68
C HIS A 334 14.16 4.06 1.41
N LEU A 335 14.49 3.52 0.24
CA LEU A 335 15.88 3.16 -0.11
C LEU A 335 16.78 4.39 -0.20
N LYS A 336 16.27 5.51 -0.73
CA LYS A 336 17.03 6.77 -0.74
C LYS A 336 17.33 7.25 0.67
N SER A 337 16.35 7.17 1.58
CA SER A 337 16.51 7.58 2.98
C SER A 337 17.54 6.73 3.72
N GLU A 338 17.57 5.40 3.50
CA GLU A 338 18.59 4.53 4.09
C GLU A 338 20.00 4.89 3.62
N LYS A 339 20.17 5.16 2.33
CA LYS A 339 21.47 5.57 1.77
C LYS A 339 21.88 6.96 2.25
N LEU A 340 20.93 7.87 2.39
CA LEU A 340 21.18 9.20 2.96
C LEU A 340 21.58 9.13 4.44
N LYS A 341 21.08 8.16 5.23
CA LYS A 341 21.57 7.95 6.60
C LYS A 341 23.07 7.64 6.63
N ILE A 342 23.53 6.76 5.74
CA ILE A 342 24.96 6.43 5.60
C ILE A 342 25.76 7.67 5.19
N LEU A 343 25.22 8.49 4.29
CA LEU A 343 25.85 9.74 3.88
C LEU A 343 26.04 10.70 5.06
N VAL A 344 24.99 10.91 5.86
CA VAL A 344 25.01 11.80 7.02
C VAL A 344 26.06 11.36 8.04
N GLU A 345 26.15 10.05 8.33
CA GLU A 345 27.16 9.51 9.25
C GLU A 345 28.60 9.84 8.82
N ILE A 346 28.86 9.91 7.50
CA ILE A 346 30.18 10.30 6.98
C ILE A 346 30.37 11.82 7.09
N VAL A 347 29.34 12.59 6.74
CA VAL A 347 29.38 14.06 6.72
C VAL A 347 29.57 14.66 8.12
N GLU A 348 28.93 14.08 9.15
CA GLU A 348 29.10 14.49 10.55
C GLU A 348 30.56 14.33 11.05
N GLY A 349 31.34 13.44 10.44
CA GLY A 349 32.75 13.25 10.77
C GLY A 349 33.71 14.21 10.07
N ILE A 350 33.26 14.96 9.06
CA ILE A 350 34.12 15.86 8.28
C ILE A 350 34.62 17.07 9.08
N PRO A 351 33.82 17.75 9.92
CA PRO A 351 34.27 18.91 10.69
C PRO A 351 35.52 18.64 11.52
N ASP A 352 35.60 17.47 12.16
CA ASP A 352 36.77 17.05 12.94
C ASP A 352 38.01 16.83 12.06
N ILE A 353 37.83 16.29 10.86
CA ILE A 353 38.92 16.08 9.90
C ILE A 353 39.46 17.42 9.40
N ILE A 354 38.57 18.36 9.04
CA ILE A 354 38.92 19.71 8.57
C ILE A 354 39.58 20.52 9.69
N SER A 355 39.09 20.43 10.92
CA SER A 355 39.73 21.04 12.09
C SER A 355 41.16 20.52 12.27
N GLY A 356 41.36 19.21 12.18
CA GLY A 356 42.71 18.61 12.25
C GLY A 356 43.64 19.10 11.14
N LEU A 357 43.15 19.21 9.90
CA LEU A 357 43.89 19.81 8.78
C LEU A 357 44.28 21.26 9.08
N ALA A 358 43.31 22.11 9.43
CA ALA A 358 43.51 23.53 9.70
C ALA A 358 44.49 23.81 10.84
N LEU A 359 44.59 22.90 11.82
CA LEU A 359 45.55 22.96 12.92
C LEU A 359 46.92 22.39 12.55
N SER A 360 46.97 21.36 11.70
CA SER A 360 48.23 20.72 11.27
C SER A 360 49.07 21.59 10.34
N TYR A 361 48.44 22.47 9.56
CA TYR A 361 49.15 23.45 8.77
C TYR A 361 49.45 24.69 9.61
N GLY A 362 50.59 24.66 10.31
CA GLY A 362 51.07 25.78 11.14
C GLY A 362 51.38 27.09 10.40
N SER A 363 51.25 27.11 9.06
CA SER A 363 51.60 28.23 8.17
C SER A 363 50.44 28.73 7.28
N ILE A 364 49.21 28.23 7.47
CA ILE A 364 48.04 28.70 6.72
C ILE A 364 47.54 30.01 7.33
N ASP A 365 47.38 31.04 6.49
CA ASP A 365 46.82 32.34 6.89
C ASP A 365 45.39 32.16 7.43
N GLN A 366 44.97 33.02 8.36
CA GLN A 366 43.61 32.96 8.93
C GLN A 366 42.51 33.00 7.85
N GLU A 367 42.80 33.63 6.70
CA GLU A 367 41.92 33.71 5.55
C GLU A 367 41.66 32.34 4.91
N GLU A 368 42.70 31.55 4.66
CA GLU A 368 42.58 30.19 4.10
C GLU A 368 41.88 29.22 5.07
N LYS A 369 42.10 29.36 6.39
CA LYS A 369 41.34 28.59 7.40
C LYS A 369 39.86 28.94 7.36
N SER A 370 39.54 30.22 7.25
CA SER A 370 38.15 30.69 7.12
C SER A 370 37.50 30.18 5.84
N GLU A 371 38.25 30.12 4.73
CA GLU A 371 37.75 29.61 3.46
C GLU A 371 37.40 28.12 3.53
N LEU A 372 38.24 27.29 4.17
CA LEU A 372 37.95 25.86 4.37
C LEU A 372 36.63 25.61 5.11
N PHE A 373 36.38 26.34 6.21
CA PHE A 373 35.12 26.22 6.94
C PHE A 373 33.93 26.79 6.16
N THR A 374 34.14 27.83 5.35
CA THR A 374 33.10 28.38 4.45
C THR A 374 32.68 27.34 3.39
N GLN A 375 33.65 26.65 2.78
CA GLN A 375 33.38 25.58 1.81
C GLN A 375 32.68 24.39 2.47
N LEU A 376 33.09 24.01 3.70
CA LEU A 376 32.44 22.95 4.47
C LEU A 376 30.97 23.29 4.80
N THR A 377 30.71 24.53 5.19
CA THR A 377 29.36 25.03 5.47
C THR A 377 28.50 24.97 4.21
N ALA A 378 29.02 25.45 3.08
CA ALA A 378 28.33 25.40 1.79
C ALA A 378 28.05 23.95 1.33
N LEU A 379 28.97 23.02 1.58
CA LEU A 379 28.77 21.61 1.29
C LEU A 379 27.66 21.01 2.17
N ASN A 380 27.65 21.31 3.47
CA ASN A 380 26.59 20.84 4.37
C ASN A 380 25.20 21.40 3.98
N ASP A 381 25.14 22.67 3.57
CA ASP A 381 23.90 23.28 3.05
C ASP A 381 23.40 22.60 1.77
N SER A 382 24.31 22.23 0.86
CA SER A 382 23.98 21.46 -0.33
C SER A 382 23.40 20.08 0.02
N PHE A 383 23.92 19.41 1.06
CA PHE A 383 23.34 18.15 1.54
C PHE A 383 21.95 18.33 2.15
N ILE A 384 21.72 19.40 2.93
CA ILE A 384 20.40 19.73 3.48
C ILE A 384 19.40 19.96 2.34
N GLN A 385 19.78 20.72 1.32
CA GLN A 385 18.93 20.95 0.15
C GLN A 385 18.66 19.66 -0.62
N CYS A 386 19.68 18.82 -0.81
CA CYS A 386 19.57 17.54 -1.48
C CYS A 386 18.62 16.56 -0.76
N ALA A 387 18.70 16.47 0.57
CA ALA A 387 17.77 15.67 1.37
C ALA A 387 16.33 16.20 1.22
N ASN A 388 16.13 17.52 1.23
CA ASN A 388 14.81 18.13 1.03
C ASN A 388 14.26 17.94 -0.39
N SER A 389 15.10 18.01 -1.42
CA SER A 389 14.75 17.72 -2.82
C SER A 389 14.27 16.27 -3.01
N SER A 390 14.64 15.37 -2.09
CA SER A 390 14.25 13.95 -2.15
C SER A 390 12.86 13.69 -1.59
N ARG A 391 12.26 14.63 -0.84
CA ARG A 391 10.92 14.49 -0.24
C ARG A 391 9.83 14.45 -1.30
N ILE A 392 8.74 13.76 -0.98
CA ILE A 392 7.50 13.76 -1.78
C ILE A 392 6.88 15.17 -1.80
N ILE A 393 6.97 15.89 -0.68
CA ILE A 393 6.59 17.29 -0.57
C ILE A 393 7.83 18.07 -0.10
N PRO A 394 8.56 18.73 -1.03
CA PRO A 394 9.70 19.56 -0.66
C PRO A 394 9.27 20.69 0.28
N GLN A 395 9.93 20.80 1.43
CA GLN A 395 9.71 21.93 2.34
C GLN A 395 10.46 23.16 1.83
N LYS A 396 9.86 24.35 2.00
CA LYS A 396 10.52 25.62 1.70
C LYS A 396 11.60 25.89 2.75
N ILE A 397 12.84 25.50 2.45
CA ILE A 397 14.00 26.03 3.15
C ILE A 397 14.27 27.44 2.61
N GLN A 398 14.70 28.35 3.49
CA GLN A 398 14.93 29.76 3.21
C GLN A 398 15.49 30.06 1.79
N ASN A 399 14.65 30.67 0.94
CA ASN A 399 14.96 31.42 -0.29
C ASN A 399 16.03 30.92 -1.29
N LYS A 400 16.40 29.63 -1.30
CA LYS A 400 17.20 29.04 -2.39
C LYS A 400 16.43 27.91 -3.06
N LYS A 401 16.48 27.86 -4.40
CA LYS A 401 15.87 26.77 -5.17
C LYS A 401 16.47 25.43 -4.72
N PRO A 402 15.68 24.35 -4.61
CA PRO A 402 16.20 23.03 -4.30
C PRO A 402 17.24 22.64 -5.34
N VAL A 403 18.47 22.41 -4.90
CA VAL A 403 19.57 21.92 -5.74
C VAL A 403 19.30 20.44 -6.02
N THR A 404 19.38 20.05 -7.30
CA THR A 404 19.20 18.65 -7.70
C THR A 404 20.43 17.84 -7.31
N PHE A 405 20.25 16.52 -7.16
CA PHE A 405 21.33 15.61 -6.78
C PHE A 405 22.56 15.71 -7.71
N LYS A 406 22.34 16.04 -9.00
CA LYS A 406 23.41 16.23 -9.99
C LYS A 406 24.13 17.57 -9.90
N GLU A 407 23.52 18.55 -9.27
CA GLU A 407 24.11 19.89 -9.05
C GLU A 407 24.82 19.97 -7.69
N ALA A 408 24.52 19.04 -6.77
CA ALA A 408 25.20 18.89 -5.48
C ALA A 408 26.50 18.06 -5.55
N ILE A 409 26.65 17.22 -6.59
CA ILE A 409 27.91 16.54 -6.97
C ILE A 409 28.77 17.54 -7.75
#